data_AF-A0A9W7YEW3-F1
#
_entry.id   AF-A0A9W7YEW3-F1
#
_cell.length_a   1.000
_cell.length_b   1.000
_cell.length_c   1.000
_cell.angle_alpha   90.00
_cell.angle_beta   90.00
_cell.angle_gamma   90.00
#
_symmetry.space_group_name_H-M   'P 1'
#
loop_
_entity.id
_entity.type
_entity.pdbx_description
1 polymer ?
#
loop_
_entity_poly.entity_id
_entity_poly.type
_entity_poly.pdbx_seq_one_letter_code
_entity_poly.pdbx_strand_id
1 'polypeptide(L)'
;MAAPPKPGQQFVPIAKFRPAMRGFDCEVIVLETAMPTTTRDGQTIHTFLVADRSASIIMNIWGNDGKCIRNGDIIRIDGAEAKLFKGFMQLTTARFGKLRRVGEDTMLFKDQPNVSEVQWVTEEESRAMEPAEEGQC
;
A
#
# COMPACT_ATOMS: atom_id res chain seq x y z
N MET A 1 18.68 16.98 -4.05
CA MET A 1 17.56 17.73 -4.66
C MET A 1 16.71 16.74 -5.44
N ALA A 2 15.42 16.58 -5.11
CA ALA A 2 14.54 15.67 -5.84
C ALA A 2 14.29 16.21 -7.25
N ALA A 3 14.37 15.34 -8.27
CA ALA A 3 14.06 15.73 -9.63
C ALA A 3 12.59 16.21 -9.72
N PRO A 4 12.31 17.31 -10.46
CA PRO A 4 10.95 17.80 -10.63
C PRO A 4 10.07 16.71 -11.27
N PRO A 5 8.76 16.69 -10.96
CA PRO A 5 7.82 15.80 -11.65
C PRO A 5 7.96 15.95 -13.17
N LYS A 6 7.91 14.83 -13.89
CA LYS A 6 7.88 14.89 -15.35
C LYS A 6 6.60 15.64 -15.78
N PRO A 7 6.63 16.50 -16.81
CA PRO A 7 5.43 17.12 -17.34
C PRO A 7 4.38 16.05 -17.67
N GLY A 8 3.19 16.14 -17.06
CA GLY A 8 2.11 15.16 -17.24
C GLY A 8 2.16 13.91 -16.34
N GLN A 9 3.05 13.83 -15.36
CA GLN A 9 3.07 12.73 -14.39
C GLN A 9 1.79 12.77 -13.52
N GLN A 10 0.85 11.87 -13.78
CA GLN A 10 -0.38 11.74 -13.02
C GLN A 10 -0.22 10.66 -11.94
N PHE A 11 -0.41 11.05 -10.67
CA PHE A 11 -0.45 10.10 -9.56
C PHE A 11 -1.80 9.40 -9.50
N VAL A 12 -1.78 8.08 -9.40
CA VAL A 12 -2.99 7.29 -9.18
C VAL A 12 -3.39 7.44 -7.72
N PRO A 13 -4.62 7.90 -7.43
CA PRO A 13 -5.11 8.01 -6.06
C PRO A 13 -5.41 6.63 -5.46
N ILE A 14 -5.23 6.47 -4.14
CA ILE A 14 -5.39 5.20 -3.42
C ILE A 14 -6.76 4.56 -3.67
N ALA A 15 -7.84 5.34 -3.71
CA ALA A 15 -9.20 4.82 -3.96
C ALA A 15 -9.35 4.13 -5.34
N LYS A 16 -8.43 4.36 -6.28
CA LYS A 16 -8.42 3.72 -7.60
C LYS A 16 -7.57 2.46 -7.65
N PHE A 17 -6.87 2.10 -6.58
CA PHE A 17 -6.08 0.87 -6.55
C PHE A 17 -6.98 -0.36 -6.72
N ARG A 18 -6.45 -1.36 -7.39
CA ARG A 18 -7.10 -2.65 -7.62
C ARG A 18 -6.10 -3.77 -7.34
N PRO A 19 -6.56 -4.95 -6.93
CA PRO A 19 -5.72 -6.13 -6.83
C PRO A 19 -4.87 -6.34 -8.11
N ALA A 20 -3.60 -6.66 -7.93
CA ALA A 20 -2.63 -6.92 -9.00
C ALA A 20 -2.32 -5.73 -9.93
N MET A 21 -2.72 -4.51 -9.59
CA MET A 21 -2.32 -3.29 -10.31
C MET A 21 -0.81 -3.03 -10.12
N ARG A 22 -0.07 -2.76 -11.19
CA ARG A 22 1.40 -2.59 -11.18
C ARG A 22 1.85 -1.47 -12.11
N GLY A 23 3.03 -0.91 -11.83
CA GLY A 23 3.70 0.04 -12.72
C GLY A 23 3.06 1.42 -12.77
N PHE A 24 2.30 1.79 -11.75
CA PHE A 24 1.70 3.12 -11.62
C PHE A 24 2.50 3.97 -10.63
N ASP A 25 2.36 5.28 -10.72
CA ASP A 25 3.00 6.20 -9.76
C ASP A 25 1.96 6.70 -8.75
N CYS A 26 2.36 6.85 -7.50
CA CYS A 26 1.52 7.45 -6.46
C CYS A 26 2.33 8.33 -5.52
N GLU A 27 1.63 9.19 -4.80
CA GLU A 27 2.20 10.07 -3.77
C GLU A 27 1.32 9.95 -2.53
N VAL A 28 1.95 9.71 -1.39
CA VAL A 28 1.26 9.40 -0.12
C VAL A 28 1.95 10.11 1.03
N ILE A 29 1.20 10.42 2.08
CA ILE A 29 1.73 10.84 3.38
C ILE A 29 1.72 9.66 4.36
N VAL A 30 2.77 9.54 5.17
CA VAL A 30 2.89 8.50 6.19
C VAL A 30 2.15 8.94 7.46
N LEU A 31 1.16 8.16 7.88
CA LEU A 31 0.38 8.43 9.08
C LEU A 31 0.98 7.71 10.30
N GLU A 32 1.31 6.43 10.13
CA GLU A 32 1.84 5.57 11.20
C GLU A 32 2.98 4.69 10.71
N THR A 33 3.94 4.45 11.59
CA THR A 33 5.06 3.53 11.37
C THR A 33 4.96 2.37 12.37
N ALA A 34 4.83 1.14 11.87
CA ALA A 34 4.80 -0.05 12.70
C ALA A 34 6.24 -0.56 13.00
N MET A 35 6.36 -1.44 14.00
CA MET A 35 7.63 -2.11 14.28
C MET A 35 8.05 -2.97 13.07
N PRO A 36 9.29 -2.80 12.56
CA PRO A 36 9.78 -3.61 11.45
C PRO A 36 9.76 -5.10 11.80
N THR A 37 9.40 -5.93 10.84
CA THR A 37 9.39 -7.39 10.98
C THR A 37 10.50 -8.00 10.14
N THR A 38 11.05 -9.13 10.60
CA THR A 38 12.07 -9.87 9.85
C THR A 38 11.48 -11.20 9.41
N THR A 39 11.57 -11.48 8.12
CA THR A 39 11.12 -12.75 7.53
C THR A 39 12.09 -13.89 7.86
N ARG A 40 11.67 -15.13 7.60
CA ARG A 40 12.49 -16.33 7.87
C ARG A 40 13.82 -16.34 7.09
N ASP A 41 13.84 -15.75 5.90
CA ASP A 41 15.00 -15.57 5.04
C ASP A 41 15.83 -14.32 5.37
N GLY A 42 15.53 -13.63 6.48
CA GLY A 42 16.31 -12.52 7.01
C GLY A 42 16.03 -11.16 6.36
N GLN A 43 15.01 -11.04 5.52
CA GLN A 43 14.61 -9.76 4.93
C GLN A 43 13.79 -8.95 5.94
N THR A 44 14.10 -7.66 6.07
CA THR A 44 13.32 -6.74 6.91
C THR A 44 12.18 -6.14 6.09
N ILE A 45 10.98 -6.11 6.67
CA ILE A 45 9.80 -5.44 6.15
C ILE A 45 9.47 -4.28 7.09
N HIS A 46 9.43 -3.08 6.52
CA HIS A 46 8.93 -1.87 7.17
C HIS A 46 7.48 -1.64 6.75
N THR A 47 6.58 -1.61 7.73
CA THR A 47 5.14 -1.46 7.51
C THR A 47 4.68 -0.09 7.97
N PHE A 48 3.88 0.57 7.13
CA PHE A 48 3.36 1.90 7.36
C PHE A 48 1.86 1.97 7.05
N LEU A 49 1.12 2.78 7.78
CA LEU A 49 -0.16 3.30 7.32
C LEU A 49 0.11 4.57 6.53
N VAL A 50 -0.33 4.62 5.27
CA VAL A 50 -0.17 5.79 4.40
C VAL A 50 -1.49 6.23 3.82
N ALA A 51 -1.60 7.51 3.47
CA ALA A 51 -2.85 8.07 2.94
C ALA A 51 -2.62 9.12 1.86
N ASP A 52 -3.70 9.40 1.12
CA ASP A 52 -3.82 10.54 0.22
C ASP A 52 -5.21 11.18 0.39
N ARG A 53 -5.58 12.14 -0.46
CA ARG A 53 -6.89 12.82 -0.39
C ARG A 53 -8.10 11.89 -0.59
N SER A 54 -7.88 10.67 -1.06
CA SER A 54 -8.92 9.73 -1.46
C SER A 54 -9.17 8.62 -0.45
N ALA A 55 -8.13 8.07 0.19
CA ALA A 55 -8.21 6.92 1.09
C ALA A 55 -6.87 6.67 1.81
N SER A 56 -6.82 5.65 2.68
CA SER A 56 -5.59 5.13 3.28
C SER A 56 -5.34 3.66 2.94
N ILE A 57 -4.09 3.21 3.02
CA ILE A 57 -3.67 1.84 2.74
C ILE A 57 -2.42 1.46 3.55
N ILE A 58 -2.27 0.19 3.87
CA ILE A 58 -1.00 -0.35 4.39
C ILE A 58 0.05 -0.42 3.27
N MET A 59 1.21 0.18 3.52
CA MET A 59 2.40 0.15 2.67
C MET A 59 3.50 -0.69 3.29
N ASN A 60 4.08 -1.61 2.52
CA ASN A 60 5.19 -2.46 2.93
C ASN A 60 6.44 -2.18 2.06
N ILE A 61 7.51 -1.72 2.70
CA ILE A 61 8.81 -1.46 2.08
C ILE A 61 9.82 -2.49 2.56
N TRP A 62 10.57 -3.07 1.63
CA TRP A 62 11.51 -4.14 1.89
C TRP A 62 12.94 -3.62 2.03
N GLY A 63 13.72 -4.27 2.88
CA GLY A 63 15.13 -3.97 3.05
C GLY A 63 15.38 -2.62 3.74
N ASN A 64 16.46 -1.95 3.36
CA ASN A 64 16.95 -0.76 4.06
C ASN A 64 16.18 0.52 3.71
N ASP A 65 15.44 0.55 2.61
CA ASP A 65 14.77 1.76 2.11
C ASP A 65 13.69 2.27 3.08
N GLY A 66 13.12 1.37 3.90
CA GLY A 66 12.12 1.73 4.90
C GLY A 66 12.70 2.35 6.18
N LYS A 67 14.01 2.25 6.44
CA LYS A 67 14.61 2.65 7.74
C LYS A 67 14.53 4.14 8.04
N CYS A 68 14.51 4.97 7.01
CA CYS A 68 14.55 6.42 7.15
C CYS A 68 13.17 7.07 7.06
N ILE A 69 12.12 6.30 6.76
CA ILE A 69 10.75 6.79 6.63
C ILE A 69 10.17 7.03 8.02
N ARG A 70 9.50 8.18 8.20
CA ARG A 70 8.88 8.60 9.45
C ARG A 70 7.45 9.08 9.21
N ASN A 71 6.67 9.14 10.28
CA ASN A 71 5.35 9.78 10.26
C ASN A 71 5.49 11.23 9.76
N GLY A 72 4.54 11.68 8.95
CA GLY A 72 4.55 13.01 8.32
C GLY A 72 5.29 13.07 6.98
N ASP A 73 6.20 12.12 6.68
CA ASP A 73 6.91 12.11 5.40
C ASP A 73 5.94 11.99 4.22
N ILE A 74 6.15 12.81 3.19
CA ILE A 74 5.47 12.69 1.90
C ILE A 74 6.37 11.90 0.97
N ILE A 75 5.90 10.71 0.60
CA ILE A 75 6.64 9.73 -0.19
C ILE A 75 6.00 9.64 -1.58
N ARG A 76 6.83 9.83 -2.61
CA ARG A 76 6.50 9.52 -3.99
C ARG A 76 7.08 8.17 -4.36
N ILE A 77 6.23 7.31 -4.93
CA ILE A 77 6.60 5.99 -5.42
C ILE A 77 6.43 6.01 -6.94
N ASP A 78 7.53 5.85 -7.67
CA ASP A 78 7.50 5.62 -9.11
C ASP A 78 7.50 4.10 -9.35
N GLY A 79 6.55 3.56 -10.11
CA GLY A 79 6.41 2.12 -10.34
C GLY A 79 5.96 1.34 -9.10
N ALA A 80 4.90 1.79 -8.45
CA ALA A 80 4.22 1.11 -7.35
C ALA A 80 3.46 -0.15 -7.81
N GLU A 81 3.15 -1.02 -6.84
CA GLU A 81 2.30 -2.19 -7.00
C GLU A 81 1.28 -2.27 -5.87
N ALA A 82 0.02 -2.52 -6.22
CA ALA A 82 -1.05 -2.90 -5.29
C ALA A 82 -1.23 -4.42 -5.37
N LYS A 83 -0.87 -5.13 -4.29
CA LYS A 83 -0.90 -6.59 -4.22
C LYS A 83 -1.79 -7.07 -3.09
N LEU A 84 -2.31 -8.28 -3.20
CA LEU A 84 -3.01 -8.94 -2.11
C LEU A 84 -2.02 -9.72 -1.26
N PHE A 85 -2.18 -9.63 0.06
CA PHE A 85 -1.55 -10.50 1.03
C PHE A 85 -2.63 -11.03 1.97
N LYS A 86 -2.85 -12.35 1.96
CA LYS A 86 -3.94 -13.01 2.71
C LYS A 86 -5.32 -12.37 2.47
N GLY A 87 -5.61 -12.00 1.21
CA GLY A 87 -6.86 -11.35 0.82
C GLY A 87 -6.92 -9.84 1.05
N PHE A 88 -5.93 -9.21 1.68
CA PHE A 88 -5.94 -7.77 1.96
C PHE A 88 -5.01 -6.99 1.03
N MET A 89 -5.45 -5.84 0.54
CA MET A 89 -4.67 -5.03 -0.37
C MET A 89 -3.55 -4.29 0.36
N GLN A 90 -2.35 -4.32 -0.23
CA GLN A 90 -1.16 -3.67 0.27
C GLN A 90 -0.44 -2.94 -0.85
N LEU A 91 0.11 -1.77 -0.53
CA LEU A 91 0.98 -1.00 -1.41
C LEU A 91 2.44 -1.45 -1.22
N THR A 92 3.17 -1.59 -2.31
CA THR A 92 4.61 -1.81 -2.27
C THR A 92 5.28 -1.16 -3.48
N THR A 93 6.61 -1.13 -3.49
CA THR A 93 7.39 -0.63 -4.64
C THR A 93 7.76 -1.81 -5.53
N ALA A 94 7.64 -1.69 -6.86
CA ALA A 94 8.12 -2.73 -7.77
C ALA A 94 9.65 -2.90 -7.67
N ARG A 95 10.17 -4.02 -8.17
CA ARG A 95 11.61 -4.34 -8.15
C ARG A 95 12.52 -3.22 -8.68
N PHE A 96 12.06 -2.48 -9.68
CA PHE A 96 12.79 -1.36 -10.30
C PHE A 96 12.11 -0.01 -10.05
N GLY A 97 11.13 0.03 -9.15
CA GLY A 97 10.48 1.25 -8.71
C GLY A 97 11.42 2.13 -7.90
N LYS A 98 11.00 3.37 -7.65
CA LYS A 98 11.78 4.35 -6.89
C LYS A 98 10.94 4.93 -5.78
N LEU A 99 11.50 4.94 -4.58
CA LEU A 99 10.92 5.60 -3.42
C LEU A 99 11.67 6.92 -3.16
N ARG A 100 10.94 8.03 -3.06
CA ARG A 100 11.51 9.36 -2.83
C ARG A 100 10.71 10.13 -1.80
N ARG A 101 11.38 10.63 -0.77
CA ARG A 101 10.79 11.66 0.09
C ARG A 101 10.80 13.00 -0.65
N VAL A 102 9.63 13.61 -0.78
CA VAL A 102 9.42 14.87 -1.52
C VAL A 102 8.92 16.01 -0.65
N GLY A 103 8.52 15.73 0.59
CA GLY A 103 8.07 16.72 1.56
C GLY A 103 7.74 16.08 2.91
N GLU A 104 7.13 16.88 3.79
CA GLU A 104 6.72 16.51 5.15
C GLU A 104 5.50 17.36 5.54
N ASP A 105 4.53 16.78 6.26
CA ASP A 105 3.36 17.39 6.94
C ASP A 105 2.36 18.23 6.12
N THR A 106 2.65 18.48 4.84
CA THR A 106 1.94 19.48 4.02
C THR A 106 0.94 18.88 3.04
N MET A 107 0.76 17.56 3.07
CA MET A 107 -0.17 16.85 2.18
C MET A 107 -1.53 16.64 2.85
N LEU A 108 -2.61 17.10 2.19
CA LEU A 108 -3.97 16.77 2.60
C LEU A 108 -4.24 15.27 2.43
N PHE A 109 -4.90 14.65 3.41
CA PHE A 109 -5.18 13.22 3.39
C PHE A 109 -6.55 12.87 4.01
N LYS A 110 -6.98 11.63 3.79
CA LYS A 110 -8.06 10.95 4.50
C LYS A 110 -7.56 9.62 5.03
N ASP A 111 -7.71 9.40 6.32
CA ASP A 111 -7.46 8.11 6.96
C ASP A 111 -8.52 7.06 6.63
N GLN A 112 -9.72 7.48 6.19
CA GLN A 112 -10.81 6.62 5.77
C GLN A 112 -11.33 6.93 4.35
N PRO A 113 -11.70 5.91 3.56
CA PRO A 113 -11.68 4.48 3.90
C PRO A 113 -10.25 3.91 3.92
N ASN A 114 -9.98 2.97 4.83
CA ASN A 114 -8.78 2.15 4.78
C ASN A 114 -8.98 0.95 3.82
N VAL A 115 -8.42 1.05 2.61
CA VAL A 115 -8.63 0.02 1.58
C VAL A 115 -7.89 -1.29 1.87
N SER A 116 -7.03 -1.32 2.88
CA SER A 116 -6.35 -2.54 3.35
C SER A 116 -7.15 -3.32 4.39
N GLU A 117 -8.25 -2.77 4.91
CA GLU A 117 -9.18 -3.49 5.79
C GLU A 117 -10.24 -4.27 5.01
N VAL A 118 -10.39 -3.98 3.71
CA VAL A 118 -11.32 -4.69 2.83
C VAL A 118 -10.70 -6.01 2.39
N GLN A 119 -11.37 -7.12 2.72
CA GLN A 119 -11.00 -8.44 2.23
C GLN A 119 -11.47 -8.64 0.80
N TRP A 120 -10.52 -8.93 -0.08
CA TRP A 120 -10.75 -9.29 -1.47
C TRP A 120 -10.83 -10.81 -1.56
N VAL A 121 -12.05 -11.31 -1.76
CA VAL A 121 -12.35 -12.74 -1.89
C VAL A 121 -12.56 -13.04 -3.37
N THR A 122 -11.94 -14.11 -3.87
CA THR A 122 -12.21 -14.60 -5.22
C THR A 122 -13.55 -15.36 -5.27
N GLU A 123 -14.20 -15.45 -6.43
CA GLU A 123 -15.47 -16.20 -6.57
C GLU A 123 -15.35 -17.68 -6.15
N GLU A 124 -14.15 -18.26 -6.26
CA GLU A 124 -13.87 -19.63 -5.84
C GLU A 124 -13.83 -19.75 -4.32
N GLU A 125 -13.24 -18.76 -3.64
CA GLU A 125 -13.19 -18.69 -2.17
C GLU A 125 -14.56 -18.34 -1.57
N SER A 126 -15.36 -17.49 -2.22
CA SER A 126 -16.72 -17.21 -1.76
C SER A 126 -17.61 -18.45 -1.83
N ARG A 127 -17.48 -19.25 -2.89
CA ARG A 127 -18.23 -20.51 -3.04
C ARG A 127 -17.81 -21.58 -2.03
N ALA A 128 -16.56 -21.59 -1.59
CA ALA A 128 -16.07 -22.52 -0.57
C ALA A 128 -16.50 -22.13 0.87
N MET A 129 -17.02 -20.91 1.04
CA MET A 129 -17.46 -20.36 2.33
C MET A 129 -18.98 -20.45 2.53
N GLU A 130 -19.71 -20.97 1.55
CA GLU A 130 -21.12 -21.34 1.67
C GLU A 130 -21.25 -22.43 2.76
N PRO A 131 -22.04 -22.19 3.84
CA PRO A 131 -22.26 -23.21 4.85
C PRO A 131 -22.92 -24.42 4.19
N ALA A 132 -22.38 -25.61 4.42
CA ALA A 132 -23.09 -26.84 4.10
C ALA A 132 -24.43 -26.79 4.83
N GLU A 133 -25.54 -26.74 4.09
CA GLU A 133 -26.87 -26.89 4.67
C GLU A 133 -26.86 -28.18 5.51
N GLU A 134 -26.87 -28.04 6.84
CA GLU A 134 -27.15 -29.14 7.74
C GLU A 134 -28.58 -29.59 7.45
N GLY A 135 -28.68 -30.66 6.66
CA GLY A 135 -29.93 -31.33 6.37
C GLY A 135 -30.63 -31.72 7.67
N GLN A 136 -31.69 -30.99 7.99
CA GLN A 136 -32.65 -31.38 9.01
C GLN A 136 -33.50 -32.53 8.47
N CYS A 137 -33.36 -33.71 9.07
CA CYS A 137 -34.40 -34.71 9.14
C CYS A 137 -34.44 -35.30 10.55
#